data_AF-A0A183NH03-F1
#
_entry.id   AF-A0A183NH03-F1
#
_cell.length_a   1.000
_cell.length_b   1.000
_cell.length_c   1.000
_cell.angle_alpha   90.00
_cell.angle_beta   90.00
_cell.angle_gamma   90.00
#
_symmetry.space_group_name_H-M   'P 1'
#
loop_
_entity.id
_entity.type
_entity.pdbx_description
1 polymer ?
#
loop_
_entity_poly.entity_id
_entity_poly.type
_entity_poly.pdbx_seq_one_letter_code
_entity_poly.pdbx_strand_id
1 'polypeptide(L)'
;MGSRTLREQMVYEPIIGRRLPWDCISRRRSTALWIRPLCQMTSGGTKRYETIGHVTFTKLEGSMFITGKFKQDSAGKQQKMPHFCLFLTTNIIDADFYRGYLLTGMVERGNRKLGIWESTHYAYVKREGY
;
A
#
# COMPACT_ATOMS: atom_id res chain seq x y z
N MET A 1 19.89 -31.97 28.17
CA MET A 1 19.86 -31.69 26.71
C MET A 1 18.79 -30.67 26.46
N GLY A 2 19.18 -29.39 26.47
CA GLY A 2 18.27 -28.25 26.42
C GLY A 2 18.06 -27.76 24.99
N SER A 3 16.81 -27.65 24.57
CA SER A 3 16.41 -26.89 23.39
C SER A 3 15.98 -25.50 23.84
N ARG A 4 16.87 -24.51 23.65
CA ARG A 4 16.54 -23.08 23.76
C ARG A 4 15.73 -22.70 22.53
N THR A 5 14.40 -22.74 22.66
CA THR A 5 13.49 -22.08 21.74
C THR A 5 13.73 -20.58 21.86
N LEU A 6 14.56 -20.01 20.99
CA LEU A 6 14.71 -18.56 20.86
C LEU A 6 13.41 -18.00 20.27
N ARG A 7 12.46 -17.73 21.17
CA ARG A 7 11.46 -16.68 20.97
C ARG A 7 12.20 -15.35 21.01
N GLU A 8 12.86 -14.99 19.91
CA GLU A 8 13.18 -13.60 19.65
C GLU A 8 11.86 -12.89 19.36
N GLN A 9 11.24 -12.37 20.42
CA GLN A 9 10.36 -11.23 20.31
C GLN A 9 11.19 -10.06 19.76
N MET A 10 11.27 -9.91 18.44
CA MET A 10 11.69 -8.65 17.85
C MET A 10 10.56 -7.65 18.03
N VAL A 11 10.62 -6.92 19.13
CA VAL A 11 9.93 -5.64 19.28
C VAL A 11 10.52 -4.73 18.23
N TYR A 12 9.80 -4.52 17.13
CA TYR A 12 10.19 -3.55 16.12
C TYR A 12 9.94 -2.17 16.72
N GLU A 13 11.00 -1.54 17.23
CA GLU A 13 10.99 -0.11 17.49
C GLU A 13 10.68 0.59 16.15
N PRO A 14 9.58 1.36 16.05
CA PRO A 14 9.36 2.18 14.87
C PRO A 14 10.58 3.08 14.73
N ILE A 15 11.12 3.22 13.52
CA ILE A 15 12.25 4.09 13.23
C ILE A 15 11.78 5.55 13.47
N ILE A 16 11.76 5.98 14.73
CA ILE A 16 11.59 7.35 15.19
C ILE A 16 13.00 7.93 15.14
N GLY A 17 13.43 8.28 13.94
CA GLY A 17 14.79 8.76 13.77
C GLY A 17 15.05 9.18 12.35
N ARG A 18 14.63 10.41 12.03
CA ARG A 18 14.74 11.15 10.75
C ARG A 18 13.50 10.97 9.86
N ARG A 19 12.69 12.04 9.80
CA ARG A 19 11.50 12.27 8.95
C ARG A 19 10.93 11.01 8.31
N LEU A 20 9.89 10.48 8.94
CA LEU A 20 9.08 9.42 8.35
C LEU A 20 8.65 9.86 6.92
N PRO A 21 8.53 8.94 5.95
CA PRO A 21 7.89 9.23 4.67
C PRO A 21 6.51 9.89 4.84
N TRP A 22 5.84 9.58 5.96
CA TRP A 22 4.61 10.18 6.44
C TRP A 22 4.67 11.70 6.66
N ASP A 23 5.76 12.20 7.25
CA ASP A 23 5.96 13.64 7.49
C ASP A 23 6.18 14.40 6.18
N CYS A 24 6.76 13.75 5.17
CA CYS A 24 6.97 14.34 3.85
C CYS A 24 5.66 14.48 3.05
N ILE A 25 4.72 13.56 3.22
CA ILE A 25 3.39 13.62 2.60
C ILE A 25 2.51 14.66 3.31
N SER A 26 2.62 14.79 4.64
CA SER A 26 1.78 15.72 5.43
C SER A 26 2.23 17.19 5.34
N ARG A 27 3.52 17.48 5.11
CA ARG A 27 4.05 18.86 5.13
C ARG A 27 3.73 19.73 3.92
N ARG A 28 3.21 19.17 2.81
CA ARG A 28 2.98 19.94 1.56
C ARG A 28 1.65 20.68 1.46
N ARG A 29 0.80 20.73 2.49
CA ARG A 29 -0.37 21.64 2.52
C ARG A 29 -0.91 21.87 3.93
N SER A 30 -0.36 22.86 4.63
CA SER A 30 -1.06 23.52 5.74
C SER A 30 -2.09 24.49 5.17
N THR A 31 -3.36 24.07 5.17
CA THR A 31 -4.61 24.84 5.40
C THR A 31 -5.78 24.13 4.71
N ALA A 32 -6.44 23.23 5.43
CA ALA A 32 -7.87 22.91 5.32
C ALA A 32 -8.14 21.62 6.10
N LEU A 33 -8.94 21.71 7.16
CA LEU A 33 -9.70 20.56 7.64
C LEU A 33 -10.43 19.95 6.42
N TRP A 34 -10.46 18.62 6.29
CA TRP A 34 -11.13 17.83 5.23
C TRP A 34 -10.34 17.41 3.97
N ILE A 35 -9.00 17.45 3.94
CA ILE A 35 -8.26 16.80 2.85
C ILE A 35 -8.19 15.28 3.13
N ARG A 36 -9.15 14.52 2.60
CA ARG A 36 -8.98 13.06 2.47
C ARG A 36 -7.74 12.83 1.61
N PRO A 37 -6.74 12.05 2.06
CA PRO A 37 -5.55 11.80 1.26
C PRO A 37 -5.96 11.03 0.01
N LEU A 38 -5.69 11.64 -1.15
CA LEU A 38 -5.98 11.10 -2.47
C LEU A 38 -4.66 10.88 -3.21
N CYS A 39 -4.59 9.82 -4.02
CA CYS A 39 -3.44 9.55 -4.87
C CYS A 39 -3.91 9.29 -6.31
N GLN A 40 -3.11 9.69 -7.29
CA GLN A 40 -3.35 9.33 -8.68
C GLN A 40 -2.83 7.91 -8.90
N MET A 41 -3.71 7.03 -9.37
CA MET A 41 -3.41 5.65 -9.67
C MET A 41 -3.45 5.48 -11.18
N THR A 42 -2.32 5.09 -11.75
CA THR A 42 -2.20 4.76 -13.16
C THR A 42 -1.97 3.26 -13.28
N SER A 43 -2.90 2.56 -13.94
CA SER A 43 -2.73 1.16 -14.31
C SER A 43 -2.30 1.08 -15.77
N GLY A 44 -1.23 0.35 -16.04
CA GLY A 44 -0.61 0.27 -17.37
C GLY A 44 -0.37 -1.17 -17.81
N GLY A 45 -0.76 -1.44 -19.06
CA GLY A 45 -0.44 -2.64 -19.82
C GLY A 45 -0.44 -2.27 -21.31
N THR A 46 -1.33 -2.87 -22.10
CA THR A 46 -1.61 -2.43 -23.49
C THR A 46 -2.34 -1.09 -23.55
N LYS A 47 -3.16 -0.77 -22.53
CA LYS A 47 -3.84 0.52 -22.36
C LYS A 47 -3.49 1.09 -21.00
N ARG A 48 -3.45 2.42 -20.91
CA ARG A 48 -3.24 3.16 -19.67
C ARG A 48 -4.57 3.69 -19.16
N TYR A 49 -4.85 3.47 -17.88
CA TYR A 49 -6.03 3.96 -17.20
C TYR A 49 -5.61 4.75 -15.98
N GLU A 50 -6.24 5.90 -15.78
CA GLU A 50 -6.00 6.76 -14.63
C GLU A 50 -7.24 6.90 -13.78
N THR A 51 -7.04 6.99 -12.48
CA THR A 51 -8.09 7.25 -11.52
C THR A 51 -7.52 7.85 -10.25
N ILE A 52 -8.39 8.33 -9.38
CA ILE A 52 -8.02 8.81 -8.06
C ILE A 52 -8.34 7.72 -7.04
N GLY A 53 -7.31 7.27 -6.33
CA GLY A 53 -7.39 6.36 -5.19
C GLY A 53 -7.58 7.13 -3.89
N HIS A 54 -8.48 6.63 -3.05
CA HIS A 54 -8.66 7.09 -1.68
C HIS A 54 -7.69 6.35 -0.76
N VAL A 55 -6.88 7.11 -0.04
CA VAL A 55 -5.89 6.58 0.88
C VAL A 55 -6.48 6.51 2.29
N THR A 56 -6.20 5.44 3.01
CA THR A 56 -6.60 5.24 4.40
C THR A 56 -5.42 4.67 5.16
N PHE A 57 -5.11 5.29 6.29
CA PHE A 57 -3.98 4.91 7.14
C PHE A 57 -4.50 4.23 8.40
N THR A 58 -3.94 3.07 8.73
CA THR A 58 -4.18 2.40 10.01
C THR A 58 -3.07 2.81 10.97
N LYS A 59 -3.38 3.75 11.87
CA LYS A 59 -2.39 4.39 12.76
C LYS A 59 -1.62 3.41 13.64
N LEU A 60 -2.23 2.31 14.05
CA LEU A 60 -1.65 1.36 15.01
C LEU A 60 -0.77 0.28 14.37
N GLU A 61 -0.91 0.05 13.06
CA GLU A 61 -0.29 -1.10 12.39
C GLU A 61 0.69 -0.73 11.27
N GLY A 62 0.99 0.57 11.10
CA GLY A 62 1.88 1.02 10.02
C GLY A 62 1.41 0.60 8.62
N SER A 63 0.10 0.39 8.46
CA SER A 63 -0.50 -0.15 7.24
C SER A 63 -1.32 0.91 6.51
N MET A 64 -1.30 0.85 5.18
CA MET A 64 -1.97 1.76 4.28
C MET A 64 -2.83 0.97 3.30
N PHE A 65 -4.05 1.47 3.10
CA PHE A 65 -4.94 1.02 2.04
C PHE A 65 -5.15 2.14 1.04
N ILE A 66 -5.03 1.82 -0.24
CA ILE A 66 -5.38 2.71 -1.34
C ILE A 66 -6.48 2.02 -2.14
N THR A 67 -7.69 2.59 -2.11
CA THR A 67 -8.85 1.99 -2.78
C THR A 67 -9.40 2.90 -3.85
N GLY A 68 -9.91 2.31 -4.93
CA GLY A 68 -10.53 3.10 -5.98
C GLY A 68 -11.26 2.27 -7.02
N LYS A 69 -11.57 2.92 -8.13
CA LYS A 69 -12.20 2.25 -9.28
C LYS A 69 -11.68 2.81 -10.59
N PHE A 70 -11.39 1.96 -11.55
CA PHE A 70 -11.05 2.36 -12.91
C PHE A 70 -12.34 2.43 -13.73
N LYS A 71 -12.90 3.65 -13.89
CA LYS A 71 -14.14 3.86 -14.66
C LYS A 71 -13.94 3.62 -16.16
N GLN A 72 -12.71 3.75 -16.67
CA GLN A 72 -12.42 3.62 -18.10
C GLN A 72 -11.94 2.20 -18.47
N ASP A 73 -11.63 1.37 -17.49
CA ASP A 73 -11.26 -0.03 -17.71
C ASP A 73 -12.49 -0.85 -18.12
N SER A 74 -12.56 -1.15 -19.41
CA SER A 74 -13.67 -1.90 -20.02
C SER A 74 -13.60 -3.38 -19.66
N ALA A 75 -12.39 -3.94 -19.57
CA ALA A 75 -12.16 -5.34 -19.24
C ALA A 75 -12.57 -5.62 -17.79
N GLY A 76 -12.11 -4.79 -16.85
CA GLY A 76 -12.53 -4.87 -15.46
C GLY A 76 -14.04 -4.66 -15.28
N LYS A 77 -14.69 -3.86 -16.13
CA LYS A 77 -16.16 -3.75 -16.11
C LYS A 77 -16.86 -5.02 -16.61
N GLN A 78 -16.41 -5.61 -17.71
CA GLN A 78 -16.98 -6.84 -18.27
C GLN A 78 -16.89 -7.99 -17.27
N GLN A 79 -15.75 -8.11 -16.60
CA GLN A 79 -15.51 -9.09 -15.54
C GLN A 79 -16.20 -8.74 -14.21
N LYS A 80 -16.95 -7.63 -14.15
CA LYS A 80 -17.57 -7.09 -12.92
C LYS A 80 -16.57 -6.81 -11.79
N MET A 81 -15.30 -6.56 -12.10
CA MET A 81 -14.21 -6.26 -11.17
C MET A 81 -13.57 -4.86 -11.40
N PRO A 82 -14.35 -3.76 -11.38
CA PRO A 82 -13.82 -2.43 -11.68
C PRO A 82 -13.00 -1.82 -10.54
N HIS A 83 -13.06 -2.38 -9.33
CA HIS A 83 -12.42 -1.84 -8.13
C HIS A 83 -11.00 -2.36 -7.96
N PHE A 84 -10.20 -1.59 -7.25
CA PHE A 84 -8.89 -2.04 -6.78
C PHE A 84 -8.70 -1.67 -5.31
N CYS A 85 -7.85 -2.45 -4.65
CA CYS A 85 -7.35 -2.22 -3.31
C CYS A 85 -5.85 -2.49 -3.31
N LEU A 86 -5.03 -1.48 -3.04
CA LEU A 86 -3.61 -1.65 -2.80
C LEU A 86 -3.39 -1.59 -1.29
N PHE A 87 -2.88 -2.67 -0.74
CA PHE A 87 -2.44 -2.79 0.64
C PHE A 87 -0.93 -2.67 0.69
N LEU A 88 -0.43 -1.82 1.59
CA LEU A 88 0.99 -1.65 1.88
C LEU A 88 1.20 -1.64 3.40
N THR A 89 2.24 -2.28 3.88
CA THR A 89 2.62 -2.30 5.29
C THR A 89 4.09 -1.99 5.49
N THR A 90 4.42 -1.38 6.61
CA THR A 90 5.80 -1.22 7.10
C THR A 90 6.36 -2.51 7.71
N ASN A 91 5.51 -3.51 7.98
CA ASN A 91 5.96 -4.81 8.44
C ASN A 91 6.51 -5.62 7.26
N ILE A 92 7.79 -5.44 7.00
CA ILE A 92 8.52 -6.05 5.88
C ILE A 92 9.47 -7.11 6.41
N ILE A 93 9.70 -8.16 5.63
CA ILE A 93 10.68 -9.20 5.95
C ILE A 93 12.10 -8.75 5.60
N ASP A 94 13.11 -9.34 6.24
CA ASP A 94 14.52 -9.00 6.03
C ASP A 94 14.93 -9.08 4.55
N ALA A 95 14.47 -10.11 3.83
CA ALA A 95 14.77 -10.27 2.41
C ALA A 95 14.32 -9.07 1.56
N ASP A 96 13.17 -8.49 1.87
CA ASP A 96 12.62 -7.31 1.20
C ASP A 96 13.32 -6.03 1.66
N PHE A 97 13.70 -5.95 2.93
CA PHE A 97 14.52 -4.86 3.45
C PHE A 97 15.87 -4.77 2.75
N TYR A 98 16.57 -5.91 2.57
CA TYR A 98 17.85 -5.99 1.87
C TYR A 98 17.73 -5.69 0.37
N ARG A 99 16.53 -5.81 -0.21
CA ARG A 99 16.23 -5.34 -1.58
C ARG A 99 15.93 -3.84 -1.65
N GLY A 100 15.99 -3.15 -0.52
CA GLY A 100 15.75 -1.71 -0.44
C GLY A 100 14.27 -1.33 -0.28
N TYR A 101 13.37 -2.28 -0.02
CA TYR A 101 11.95 -1.97 0.15
C TYR A 101 11.68 -1.28 1.49
N LEU A 102 10.80 -0.29 1.46
CA LEU A 102 10.31 0.46 2.63
C LEU A 102 8.94 0.00 3.07
N LEU A 103 8.10 -0.34 2.09
CA LEU A 103 6.75 -0.85 2.27
C LEU A 103 6.56 -2.00 1.32
N THR A 104 5.82 -3.01 1.74
CA THR A 104 5.46 -4.17 0.91
C THR A 104 3.99 -4.49 1.07
N GLY A 105 3.41 -5.18 0.10
CA GLY A 105 2.04 -5.66 0.18
C GLY A 105 1.54 -6.14 -1.16
N MET A 106 0.23 -6.01 -1.37
CA MET A 106 -0.47 -6.64 -2.49
C MET A 106 -1.46 -5.68 -3.15
N VAL A 107 -1.62 -5.83 -4.47
CA VAL A 107 -2.68 -5.19 -5.25
C VAL A 107 -3.76 -6.22 -5.54
N GLU A 108 -4.95 -5.93 -5.05
CA GLU A 108 -6.15 -6.69 -5.32
C GLU A 108 -7.05 -5.98 -6.32
N ARG A 109 -7.67 -6.75 -7.20
CA ARG A 109 -8.70 -6.31 -8.14
C ARG A 109 -10.00 -7.01 -7.80
N GLY A 110 -11.13 -6.34 -7.96
CA GLY A 110 -12.37 -6.95 -7.52
C GLY A 110 -13.60 -6.07 -7.58
N ASN A 111 -14.60 -6.49 -6.83
CA ASN A 111 -15.88 -5.82 -6.70
C ASN A 111 -16.21 -5.58 -5.23
N ARG A 112 -16.03 -4.32 -4.80
CA ARG A 112 -16.33 -3.90 -3.43
C ARG A 112 -17.77 -4.19 -2.99
N LYS A 113 -18.75 -4.14 -3.90
CA LYS A 113 -20.16 -4.40 -3.55
C LYS A 113 -20.45 -5.88 -3.33
N LEU A 114 -19.74 -6.75 -4.05
CA LEU A 114 -19.90 -8.20 -3.93
C LEU A 114 -18.94 -8.82 -2.90
N GLY A 115 -17.98 -8.05 -2.40
CA GLY A 115 -16.94 -8.54 -1.48
C GLY A 115 -15.91 -9.46 -2.14
N ILE A 116 -15.91 -9.54 -3.47
CA ILE A 116 -14.99 -10.40 -4.23
C ILE A 116 -13.71 -9.63 -4.50
N TRP A 117 -12.57 -10.17 -4.09
CA TRP A 117 -11.25 -9.61 -4.29
C TRP A 117 -10.27 -10.71 -4.72
N GLU A 118 -9.47 -10.42 -5.73
CA GLU A 118 -8.44 -11.30 -6.24
C GLU A 118 -7.10 -10.58 -6.19
N SER A 119 -6.11 -11.20 -5.55
CA SER A 119 -4.74 -10.69 -5.54
C SER A 119 -4.13 -10.84 -6.93
N THR A 120 -3.55 -9.75 -7.44
CA THR A 120 -3.04 -9.69 -8.81
C THR A 120 -1.54 -9.48 -8.88
N HIS A 121 -0.99 -8.62 -8.03
CA HIS A 121 0.42 -8.24 -8.08
C HIS A 121 0.95 -8.00 -6.67
N TYR A 122 2.22 -8.36 -6.48
CA TYR A 122 3.01 -7.90 -5.34
C TYR A 122 3.39 -6.43 -5.55
N ALA A 123 3.26 -5.62 -4.50
CA ALA A 123 3.55 -4.19 -4.54
C ALA A 123 4.54 -3.80 -3.45
N TYR A 124 5.38 -2.83 -3.76
CA TYR A 124 6.38 -2.32 -2.84
C TYR A 124 6.73 -0.87 -3.14
N VAL A 125 7.27 -0.19 -2.14
CA VAL A 125 7.91 1.12 -2.28
C VAL A 125 9.40 0.92 -2.06
N LYS A 126 10.24 1.27 -3.05
CA LYS A 126 11.70 1.08 -2.99
C LYS A 126 12.40 2.40 -2.65
N ARG A 127 13.49 2.32 -1.88
CA ARG A 127 14.46 3.41 -1.70
C ARG A 127 15.19 3.69 -3.01
N GLU A 128 15.44 4.96 -3.28
CA GLU A 128 16.31 5.37 -4.37
C GLU A 128 17.77 4.99 -4.02
N GLY A 129 18.50 4.38 -4.96
CA GLY A 129 19.92 4.01 -4.77
C GLY A 129 20.20 2.66 -4.10
N TYR A 130 19.18 1.81 -3.92
CA TYR A 130 19.31 0.39 -3.54
C TYR A 130 19.09 -0.52 -4.74
#